data_AF-A0A7C2PG07-F1
#
_entry.id   AF-A0A7C2PG07-F1
#
_cell.length_a   1.000
_cell.length_b   1.000
_cell.length_c   1.000
_cell.angle_alpha   90.00
_cell.angle_beta   90.00
_cell.angle_gamma   90.00
#
_symmetry.space_group_name_H-M   'P 1'
#
loop_
_entity.id
_entity.type
_entity.pdbx_description
1 polymer ?
#
loop_
_entity_poly.entity_id
_entity_poly.type
_entity_poly.pdbx_seq_one_letter_code
_entity_poly.pdbx_strand_id
1 'polypeptide(L)'
;MISGMNIDKFLKDCIKQYPNSLVMQFANLKAQKEIMKFMIHDFLPEWKKAVTRYMDDKGLRELDEDVILQEIHAKLYLEKGFSAKESELFKNSDPEGHKRFMEKGVRQAMDHENPD
;
A
#
# COMPACT_ATOMS: atom_id res chain seq x y z
N MET A 1 5.70 13.31 -11.69
CA MET A 1 4.34 13.75 -12.05
C MET A 1 3.60 12.67 -12.84
N ILE A 2 2.36 12.39 -12.43
CA ILE A 2 1.49 11.34 -12.95
C ILE A 2 0.26 12.00 -13.56
N SER A 3 0.06 11.83 -14.86
CA SER A 3 -1.14 12.32 -15.54
C SER A 3 -2.30 11.35 -15.37
N GLY A 4 -3.54 11.85 -15.53
CA GLY A 4 -4.75 11.03 -15.45
C GLY A 4 -4.72 9.82 -16.41
N MET A 5 -4.11 9.98 -17.60
CA MET A 5 -3.93 8.91 -18.58
C MET A 5 -2.91 7.83 -18.16
N ASN A 6 -2.03 8.15 -17.20
CA ASN A 6 -0.94 7.30 -16.76
C ASN A 6 -1.13 6.68 -15.36
N ILE A 7 -2.24 6.98 -14.66
CA ILE A 7 -2.54 6.40 -13.34
C ILE A 7 -2.52 4.87 -13.38
N ASP A 8 -3.10 4.27 -14.44
CA ASP A 8 -3.12 2.82 -14.59
C ASP A 8 -1.71 2.21 -14.74
N LYS A 9 -0.78 2.94 -15.36
CA LYS A 9 0.60 2.50 -15.47
C LYS A 9 1.29 2.56 -14.11
N PHE A 10 1.15 3.70 -13.41
CA PHE A 10 1.70 3.85 -12.07
C PHE A 10 1.23 2.76 -11.11
N LEU A 11 -0.07 2.48 -11.09
CA LEU A 11 -0.64 1.45 -10.23
C LEU A 11 -0.11 0.05 -10.51
N LYS A 12 0.09 -0.28 -11.79
CA LYS A 12 0.73 -1.54 -12.18
C LYS A 12 2.16 -1.62 -11.67
N ASP A 13 2.91 -0.52 -11.75
CA ASP A 13 4.28 -0.45 -11.27
C ASP A 13 4.33 -0.61 -9.74
N CYS A 14 3.41 0.02 -8.99
CA CYS A 14 3.28 -0.17 -7.54
C CYS A 14 3.04 -1.65 -7.18
N ILE A 15 2.09 -2.31 -7.84
CA ILE A 15 1.81 -3.74 -7.58
C ILE A 15 2.98 -4.64 -7.94
N LYS A 16 3.73 -4.31 -8.99
CA LYS A 16 4.91 -5.07 -9.37
C LYS A 16 6.01 -4.98 -8.31
N GLN A 17 6.12 -3.84 -7.62
CA GLN A 17 7.10 -3.61 -6.57
C GLN A 17 6.64 -4.11 -5.20
N TYR A 18 5.33 -4.18 -4.95
CA TYR A 18 4.76 -4.52 -3.66
C TYR A 18 5.22 -5.87 -3.06
N PRO A 19 5.52 -6.94 -3.84
CA PRO A 19 6.18 -8.15 -3.33
C PRO A 19 7.53 -7.93 -2.63
N ASN A 20 8.19 -6.80 -2.88
CA ASN A 20 9.46 -6.45 -2.21
C ASN A 20 9.22 -5.72 -0.88
N SER A 21 7.97 -5.41 -0.52
CA SER A 21 7.63 -4.74 0.73
C SER A 21 8.04 -5.57 1.94
N LEU A 22 8.26 -4.88 3.07
CA LEU A 22 8.65 -5.52 4.31
C LEU A 22 7.60 -6.53 4.79
N VAL A 23 6.31 -6.24 4.62
CA VAL A 23 5.21 -7.18 4.93
C VAL A 23 5.40 -8.50 4.16
N MET A 24 5.67 -8.42 2.86
CA MET A 24 5.83 -9.59 1.99
C MET A 24 7.07 -10.41 2.31
N GLN A 25 8.15 -9.79 2.79
CA GLN A 25 9.38 -10.49 3.20
C GLN A 25 9.17 -11.39 4.42
N PHE A 26 8.25 -11.03 5.32
CA PHE A 26 7.95 -11.81 6.54
C PHE A 26 6.80 -12.81 6.36
N ALA A 27 5.99 -12.62 5.32
CA ALA A 27 4.82 -13.45 5.02
C ALA A 27 5.19 -14.75 4.31
N ASN A 28 4.58 -15.86 4.72
CA ASN A 28 4.62 -17.11 3.96
C ASN A 28 3.83 -17.02 2.65
N LEU A 29 3.97 -18.02 1.77
CA LEU A 29 3.31 -18.03 0.46
C LEU A 29 1.77 -17.91 0.51
N LYS A 30 1.12 -18.45 1.55
CA LYS A 30 -0.33 -18.33 1.72
C LYS A 30 -0.71 -16.88 2.03
N ALA A 31 -0.03 -16.26 2.99
CA ALA A 31 -0.25 -14.87 3.35
C ALA A 31 0.05 -13.92 2.19
N GLN A 32 1.17 -14.12 1.49
CA GLN A 32 1.51 -13.32 0.30
C GLN A 32 0.39 -13.35 -0.75
N LYS A 33 -0.20 -14.53 -1.03
CA LYS A 33 -1.32 -14.66 -1.98
C LYS A 33 -2.57 -13.93 -1.52
N GLU A 34 -2.95 -14.07 -0.25
CA GLU A 34 -4.13 -13.39 0.31
C GLU A 34 -3.96 -11.87 0.31
N ILE A 35 -2.80 -11.37 0.72
CA ILE A 35 -2.49 -9.94 0.73
C ILE A 35 -2.45 -9.39 -0.71
N MET A 36 -1.78 -10.08 -1.65
CA MET A 36 -1.77 -9.66 -3.06
C MET A 36 -3.17 -9.60 -3.66
N LYS A 37 -4.03 -10.57 -3.34
CA LYS A 37 -5.42 -10.58 -3.78
C LYS A 37 -6.17 -9.36 -3.26
N PHE A 38 -6.04 -9.06 -1.96
CA PHE A 38 -6.62 -7.86 -1.35
C PHE A 38 -6.11 -6.58 -2.01
N MET A 39 -4.80 -6.45 -2.23
CA MET A 39 -4.22 -5.27 -2.87
C MET A 39 -4.78 -5.04 -4.28
N ILE A 40 -4.85 -6.09 -5.09
CA ILE A 40 -5.29 -6.02 -6.48
C ILE A 40 -6.80 -5.77 -6.60
N HIS A 41 -7.60 -6.50 -5.82
CA HIS A 41 -9.05 -6.53 -6.00
C HIS A 41 -9.81 -5.52 -5.15
N ASP A 42 -9.25 -5.13 -4.00
CA ASP A 42 -9.95 -4.27 -3.05
C ASP A 42 -9.28 -2.90 -2.95
N PHE A 43 -7.97 -2.83 -2.71
CA PHE A 43 -7.27 -1.56 -2.48
C PHE A 43 -7.08 -0.72 -3.76
N LEU A 44 -6.45 -1.27 -4.80
CA LEU A 44 -6.14 -0.53 -6.02
C LEU A 44 -7.34 0.14 -6.69
N PRO A 45 -8.52 -0.52 -6.83
CA PRO A 45 -9.66 0.12 -7.47
C PRO A 45 -10.16 1.33 -6.68
N GLU A 46 -10.21 1.23 -5.35
CA GLU A 46 -10.59 2.35 -4.48
C GLU A 46 -9.54 3.47 -4.49
N TRP A 47 -8.27 3.10 -4.57
CA TRP A 47 -7.16 4.03 -4.72
C TRP A 47 -7.24 4.81 -6.02
N LYS A 48 -7.46 4.12 -7.15
CA LYS A 48 -7.64 4.78 -8.46
C LYS A 48 -8.78 5.78 -8.42
N LYS A 49 -9.94 5.38 -7.86
CA LYS A 49 -11.11 6.27 -7.72
C LYS A 49 -10.77 7.51 -6.89
N ALA A 50 -10.02 7.37 -5.80
CA ALA A 50 -9.65 8.49 -4.96
C ALA A 50 -8.68 9.46 -5.67
N VAL A 51 -7.68 8.95 -6.39
CA VAL A 51 -6.77 9.81 -7.18
C VAL A 51 -7.54 10.56 -8.26
N THR A 52 -8.36 9.87 -9.06
CA THR A 52 -9.14 10.52 -10.12
C THR A 52 -10.05 11.60 -9.55
N ARG A 53 -10.78 11.29 -8.46
CA ARG A 53 -11.65 12.28 -7.80
C ARG A 53 -10.86 13.48 -7.28
N TYR A 54 -9.70 13.26 -6.67
CA TYR A 54 -8.86 14.36 -6.19
C TYR A 54 -8.39 15.26 -7.33
N MET A 55 -8.01 14.68 -8.47
CA MET A 55 -7.64 15.45 -9.67
C MET A 55 -8.80 16.29 -10.17
N ASP A 56 -10.00 15.69 -10.30
CA ASP A 56 -11.20 16.37 -10.77
C ASP A 56 -11.59 17.52 -9.81
N ASP A 57 -11.66 17.25 -8.50
CA ASP A 57 -12.03 18.22 -7.47
C ASP A 57 -11.07 19.43 -7.42
N LYS A 58 -9.80 19.23 -7.80
CA LYS A 58 -8.76 20.28 -7.83
C LYS A 58 -8.55 20.89 -9.23
N GLY A 59 -9.24 20.40 -10.26
CA GLY A 59 -9.01 20.81 -11.65
C GLY A 59 -7.60 20.49 -12.16
N LEU A 60 -6.98 19.44 -11.65
CA LEU A 60 -5.62 19.03 -11.97
C LEU A 60 -5.61 18.02 -13.12
N ARG A 61 -4.62 18.16 -14.02
CA ARG A 61 -4.37 17.18 -15.09
C ARG A 61 -3.20 16.25 -14.78
N GLU A 62 -2.37 16.62 -13.80
CA GLU A 62 -1.21 15.88 -13.32
C GLU A 62 -1.08 16.05 -11.81
N LEU A 63 -0.56 15.04 -11.13
CA LEU A 63 -0.23 15.05 -9.71
C LEU A 63 1.22 14.65 -9.49
N ASP A 64 1.83 15.21 -8.46
CA ASP A 64 3.13 14.71 -8.02
C ASP A 64 2.99 13.34 -7.36
N GLU A 65 4.03 12.51 -7.47
CA GLU A 65 4.05 11.19 -6.85
C GLU A 65 4.05 11.31 -5.31
N ASP A 66 4.73 12.31 -4.77
CA ASP A 66 4.78 12.54 -3.33
C ASP A 66 3.39 12.92 -2.80
N VAL A 67 2.62 13.73 -3.53
CA VAL A 67 1.23 14.07 -3.17
C VAL A 67 0.37 12.82 -3.17
N ILE A 68 0.57 11.94 -4.15
CA ILE A 68 -0.16 10.69 -4.26
C ILE A 68 0.16 9.74 -3.08
N LEU A 69 1.44 9.64 -2.70
CA LEU A 69 1.92 8.80 -1.60
C LEU A 69 1.61 9.39 -0.21
N GLN A 70 1.52 10.71 -0.08
CA GLN A 70 1.19 11.35 1.19
C GLN A 70 -0.32 11.46 1.39
N GLU A 71 -1.05 12.05 0.46
CA GLU A 71 -2.46 12.38 0.68
C GLU A 71 -3.38 11.18 0.43
N ILE A 72 -3.23 10.51 -0.72
CA ILE A 72 -4.20 9.50 -1.14
C ILE A 72 -3.91 8.15 -0.49
N HIS A 73 -2.63 7.77 -0.41
CA HIS A 73 -2.25 6.58 0.33
C HIS A 73 -2.54 6.74 1.82
N ALA A 74 -2.17 7.83 2.51
CA ALA A 74 -2.50 7.95 3.94
C ALA A 74 -4.01 7.90 4.21
N LYS A 75 -4.81 8.60 3.40
CA LYS A 75 -6.26 8.65 3.58
C LYS A 75 -6.95 7.30 3.37
N LEU A 76 -6.57 6.54 2.35
CA LEU A 76 -7.18 5.24 2.12
C LEU A 76 -6.54 4.15 2.98
N TYR A 77 -5.22 4.16 3.08
CA TYR A 77 -4.48 3.11 3.76
C TYR A 77 -4.63 3.20 5.27
N LEU A 78 -4.49 4.39 5.84
CA LEU A 78 -4.57 4.58 7.29
C LEU A 78 -6.01 4.90 7.71
N GLU A 79 -6.63 5.95 7.18
CA GLU A 79 -7.93 6.42 7.72
C GLU A 79 -9.10 5.49 7.38
N LYS A 80 -9.15 4.92 6.17
CA LYS A 80 -10.19 3.94 5.80
C LYS A 80 -9.90 2.51 6.27
N GLY A 81 -8.79 2.29 6.99
CA GLY A 81 -8.49 1.02 7.63
C GLY A 81 -7.99 -0.10 6.71
N PHE A 82 -7.50 0.22 5.50
CA PHE A 82 -6.92 -0.81 4.62
C PHE A 82 -5.62 -1.38 5.21
N SER A 83 -4.83 -0.60 5.95
CA SER A 83 -3.66 -1.07 6.70
C SER A 83 -4.02 -2.06 7.80
N ALA A 84 -5.09 -1.77 8.55
CA ALA A 84 -5.64 -2.67 9.55
C ALA A 84 -6.12 -3.96 8.89
N LYS A 85 -6.75 -3.86 7.71
CA LYS A 85 -7.24 -5.01 6.98
C LYS A 85 -6.12 -5.89 6.43
N GLU A 86 -5.08 -5.30 5.86
CA GLU A 86 -3.87 -6.02 5.45
C GLU A 86 -3.25 -6.77 6.63
N SER A 87 -3.08 -6.07 7.76
CA SER A 87 -2.49 -6.65 8.98
C SER A 87 -3.34 -7.82 9.51
N GLU A 88 -4.66 -7.69 9.49
CA GLU A 88 -5.59 -8.75 9.86
C GLU A 88 -5.49 -9.95 8.91
N LEU A 89 -5.46 -9.72 7.59
CA LEU A 89 -5.28 -10.76 6.59
C LEU A 89 -3.96 -11.49 6.77
N PHE A 90 -2.88 -10.75 6.99
CA PHE A 90 -1.57 -11.32 7.27
C PHE A 90 -1.62 -12.18 8.53
N LYS A 91 -2.11 -11.64 9.66
CA LYS A 91 -2.23 -12.38 10.91
C LYS A 91 -3.06 -13.66 10.78
N ASN A 92 -4.17 -13.62 10.05
CA ASN A 92 -5.06 -14.77 9.90
C ASN A 92 -4.48 -15.86 8.97
N SER A 93 -3.66 -15.47 8.00
CA SER A 93 -3.07 -16.37 7.02
C SER A 93 -1.71 -16.91 7.44
N ASP A 94 -0.96 -16.15 8.25
CA ASP A 94 0.34 -16.50 8.80
C ASP A 94 0.59 -15.80 10.17
N PRO A 95 0.03 -16.34 11.27
CA PRO A 95 0.16 -15.73 12.60
C PRO A 95 1.61 -15.59 13.07
N GLU A 96 2.46 -16.57 12.75
CA GLU A 96 3.87 -16.59 13.18
C GLU A 96 4.72 -15.62 12.35
N GLY A 97 4.48 -15.54 11.03
CA GLY A 97 5.08 -14.51 10.18
C GLY A 97 4.68 -13.10 10.61
N HIS A 98 3.40 -12.90 10.93
CA HIS A 98 2.89 -11.63 11.45
C HIS A 98 3.56 -11.25 12.77
N LYS A 99 3.69 -12.18 13.72
CA LYS A 99 4.42 -11.95 14.97
C LYS A 99 5.86 -11.52 14.72
N ARG A 100 6.60 -12.22 13.86
CA ARG A 100 7.98 -11.84 13.49
C ARG A 100 8.05 -10.46 12.84
N PHE A 101 7.08 -10.13 11.99
CA PHE A 101 6.97 -8.81 11.39
C PHE A 101 6.76 -7.71 12.44
N MET A 102 5.87 -7.92 13.41
CA MET A 102 5.64 -6.95 14.49
C MET A 102 6.86 -6.78 15.40
N GLU A 103 7.60 -7.86 15.67
CA GLU A 103 8.77 -7.81 16.56
C GLU A 103 10.03 -7.25 15.89
N LYS A 104 10.23 -7.52 14.59
CA LYS A 104 11.47 -7.19 13.88
C LYS A 104 11.25 -6.25 12.70
N GLY A 105 10.23 -6.48 11.90
CA GLY A 105 9.92 -5.66 10.73
C GLY A 105 9.54 -4.23 11.13
N VAL A 106 8.64 -4.04 12.10
CA VAL A 106 8.23 -2.70 12.54
C VAL A 106 9.42 -1.91 13.09
N ARG A 107 10.30 -2.54 13.87
CA ARG A 107 11.54 -1.90 14.34
C ARG A 107 12.44 -1.47 13.19
N GLN A 108 12.68 -2.35 12.21
CA GLN A 108 13.49 -2.02 11.03
C GLN A 108 12.91 -0.85 10.24
N ALA A 109 11.58 -0.74 10.14
CA ALA A 109 10.94 0.39 9.48
C ALA A 109 11.16 1.70 10.26
N MET A 110 11.01 1.68 11.59
CA MET A 110 11.23 2.86 12.44
C MET A 110 12.69 3.32 12.45
N ASP A 111 13.64 2.38 12.45
CA ASP A 111 15.08 2.68 12.42
C ASP A 111 15.54 3.24 11.06
N HIS A 112 14.83 2.94 9.97
CA HIS A 112 15.09 3.53 8.65
C HIS A 112 14.50 4.93 8.47
N GLU A 113 13.45 5.29 9.21
CA GLU A 113 12.85 6.64 9.17
C GLU A 113 13.58 7.66 10.06
N ASN A 114 14.38 7.21 11.04
CA ASN A 114 15.30 8.03 11.82
C ASN A 114 16.74 7.50 11.68
N PRO A 115 17.42 7.76 10.55
CA PRO A 115 18.87 7.64 10.52
C PRO A 115 19.43 8.78 11.38
N ASP A 116 20.12 8.44 12.47
CA ASP A 116 20.95 9.39 13.22
C ASP A 116 21.87 10.23 12.30
#